data_AF-A0A267T4U0-F1
#
_entry.id   AF-A0A267T4U0-F1
#
_cell.length_a   1.000
_cell.length_b   1.000
_cell.length_c   1.000
_cell.angle_alpha   90.00
_cell.angle_beta   90.00
_cell.angle_gamma   90.00
#
_symmetry.space_group_name_H-M   'P 1'
#
loop_
_entity.id
_entity.type
_entity.pdbx_description
1 polymer ?
#
loop_
_entity_poly.entity_id
_entity_poly.type
_entity_poly.pdbx_seq_one_letter_code
_entity_poly.pdbx_strand_id
1 'polypeptide(L)'
;MAKIFLSKREIKLRKWLNDKIEKAQQAKEPMFMGIPDKWFEHELHCCNKGHINTRYLITDSGARCLQCGEPSHIFPNNTSESDFKKMLSEL
;
A
#
# COMPACT_ATOMS: atom_id res chain seq x y z
N MET A 1 13.28 -31.91 7.97
CA MET A 1 12.26 -31.18 7.18
C MET A 1 11.18 -30.67 8.13
N ALA A 2 11.18 -29.39 8.45
CA ALA A 2 10.17 -28.80 9.34
C ALA A 2 8.79 -28.81 8.65
N LYS A 3 7.79 -29.43 9.28
CA LYS A 3 6.39 -29.35 8.83
C LYS A 3 5.88 -27.96 9.20
N ILE A 4 5.79 -27.06 8.23
CA ILE A 4 5.19 -25.73 8.42
C ILE A 4 3.70 -25.94 8.64
N PHE A 5 3.24 -25.75 9.88
CA PHE A 5 1.84 -25.86 10.24
C PHE A 5 1.15 -24.54 9.90
N LEU A 6 0.46 -24.48 8.76
CA LEU A 6 -0.34 -23.32 8.38
C LEU A 6 -1.60 -23.29 9.23
N SER A 7 -1.84 -22.16 9.89
CA SER A 7 -3.10 -21.88 10.58
C SER A 7 -4.28 -21.88 9.60
N LYS A 8 -5.49 -22.13 10.10
CA LYS A 8 -6.73 -22.08 9.30
C LYS A 8 -6.89 -20.74 8.56
N ARG A 9 -6.41 -19.65 9.17
CA ARG A 9 -6.42 -18.30 8.59
C ARG A 9 -5.48 -18.21 7.38
N GLU A 10 -4.28 -18.77 7.47
CA GLU A 10 -3.30 -18.79 6.38
C GLU A 10 -3.76 -19.65 5.20
N ILE A 11 -4.40 -20.78 5.47
CA ILE A 11 -5.00 -21.63 4.42
C ILE A 11 -6.07 -20.86 3.66
N LYS A 12 -6.96 -20.16 4.38
CA LYS A 12 -8.03 -19.35 3.77
C LYS A 12 -7.46 -18.19 2.95
N LEU A 13 -6.42 -17.51 3.46
CA LEU A 13 -5.75 -16.42 2.77
C LEU A 13 -5.07 -16.89 1.48
N ARG A 14 -4.34 -18.01 1.53
CA ARG A 14 -3.69 -18.61 0.35
C ARG A 14 -4.71 -19.02 -0.72
N LYS A 15 -5.84 -19.61 -0.32
CA LYS A 15 -6.91 -19.97 -1.25
C LYS A 15 -7.50 -18.74 -1.95
N TRP A 16 -7.74 -17.66 -1.20
CA TRP A 16 -8.24 -16.41 -1.75
C TRP A 16 -7.24 -15.75 -2.71
N LEU A 17 -5.94 -15.75 -2.36
CA LEU A 17 -4.89 -15.23 -3.24
C LEU A 17 -4.79 -16.02 -4.55
N ASN A 18 -4.83 -17.35 -4.49
CA ASN A 18 -4.77 -18.19 -5.69
C ASN A 18 -5.95 -17.93 -6.64
N ASP A 19 -7.17 -17.79 -6.12
CA ASP A 19 -8.36 -17.47 -6.94
C ASP A 19 -8.24 -16.10 -7.63
N LYS A 20 -7.63 -15.12 -6.96
CA LYS A 20 -7.39 -13.79 -7.54
C LYS A 20 -6.31 -13.82 -8.63
N ILE A 21 -5.24 -14.57 -8.40
CA ILE A 21 -4.18 -14.78 -9.40
C ILE A 21 -4.75 -15.47 -10.62
N GLU A 22 -5.51 -16.55 -10.44
CA GLU A 22 -6.09 -17.30 -11.56
C GLU A 22 -7.03 -16.43 -12.41
N LYS A 23 -7.89 -15.62 -11.77
CA LYS A 23 -8.79 -14.69 -12.48
C LYS A 23 -8.04 -13.63 -13.27
N ALA A 24 -7.02 -13.04 -12.70
CA ALA A 24 -6.24 -12.02 -13.40
C ALA A 24 -5.33 -12.65 -14.49
N GLN A 25 -4.94 -13.93 -14.36
CA GLN A 25 -4.19 -14.66 -15.40
C GLN A 25 -5.11 -14.93 -16.59
N GLN A 26 -6.36 -15.35 -16.32
CA GLN A 26 -7.39 -15.53 -17.33
C GLN A 26 -7.75 -14.21 -18.05
N ALA A 27 -7.78 -13.10 -17.32
CA ALA A 27 -8.06 -11.77 -17.86
C ALA A 27 -6.86 -11.16 -18.63
N LYS A 28 -5.69 -11.80 -18.64
CA LYS A 28 -4.42 -11.25 -19.15
C LYS A 28 -4.09 -9.88 -18.57
N GLU A 29 -4.56 -9.59 -17.37
CA GLU A 29 -4.29 -8.32 -16.70
C GLU A 29 -2.82 -8.31 -16.24
N PRO A 30 -2.12 -7.16 -16.35
CA PRO A 30 -0.77 -7.03 -15.82
C PRO A 30 -0.81 -7.26 -14.31
N MET A 31 -0.31 -8.42 -13.87
CA MET A 31 -0.30 -8.80 -12.46
C MET A 31 1.06 -8.57 -11.81
N PHE A 32 1.01 -8.04 -10.60
CA PHE A 32 2.13 -8.04 -9.69
C PHE A 32 2.30 -9.44 -9.08
N MET A 33 3.12 -10.29 -9.69
CA MET A 33 3.34 -11.70 -9.35
C MET A 33 4.33 -11.94 -8.20
N GLY A 34 4.77 -10.90 -7.50
CA GLY A 34 5.66 -11.03 -6.35
C GLY A 34 4.90 -11.10 -5.04
N ILE A 35 5.27 -12.04 -4.15
CA ILE A 35 5.15 -11.76 -2.71
C ILE A 35 6.02 -10.51 -2.52
N PRO A 36 5.48 -9.36 -2.08
CA PRO A 36 6.33 -8.20 -1.84
C PRO A 36 7.40 -8.62 -0.82
N ASP A 37 8.67 -8.64 -1.26
CA ASP A 37 9.81 -9.08 -0.45
C ASP A 37 9.89 -8.31 0.88
N LYS A 38 9.34 -7.09 0.89
CA LYS A 38 9.14 -6.27 2.07
C LYS A 38 7.85 -5.46 1.93
N TRP A 39 7.05 -5.44 3.00
CA TRP A 39 6.18 -4.30 3.26
C TRP A 39 7.09 -3.21 3.85
N PHE A 40 7.31 -2.12 3.12
CA PHE A 40 8.03 -0.98 3.67
C PHE A 40 7.09 -0.25 4.64
N GLU A 41 7.24 -0.52 5.95
CA GLU A 41 6.48 0.14 7.02
C GLU A 41 7.20 1.38 7.57
N HIS A 42 8.07 2.02 6.78
CA HIS A 42 9.08 2.91 7.37
C HIS A 42 8.70 4.38 7.45
N GLU A 43 7.85 4.90 6.55
CA GLU A 43 7.51 6.33 6.50
C GLU A 43 6.03 6.55 6.20
N LEU A 44 5.39 7.45 6.95
CA LEU A 44 4.04 7.92 6.64
C LEU A 44 4.12 8.76 5.36
N HIS A 45 3.15 8.60 4.47
CA HIS A 45 3.00 9.46 3.29
C HIS A 45 1.71 10.26 3.39
N CYS A 46 1.76 11.50 2.92
CA CYS A 46 0.60 12.38 2.81
C CYS A 46 0.41 12.89 1.39
N CYS A 47 -0.83 13.13 0.99
CA CYS A 47 -1.14 13.86 -0.23
C CYS A 47 -1.76 15.23 0.08
N ASN A 48 -1.85 16.07 -0.95
CA ASN A 48 -2.39 17.43 -0.84
C ASN A 48 -3.88 17.47 -0.44
N LYS A 49 -4.59 16.34 -0.52
CA LYS A 49 -5.98 16.21 -0.04
C LYS A 49 -6.06 15.84 1.46
N GLY A 50 -4.93 15.75 2.15
CA GLY A 50 -4.88 15.46 3.58
C GLY A 50 -5.00 13.98 3.96
N HIS A 51 -4.94 13.05 3.00
CA HIS A 51 -4.88 11.62 3.31
C HIS A 51 -3.48 11.25 3.77
N ILE A 52 -3.37 10.69 4.98
CA ILE A 52 -2.12 10.15 5.53
C ILE A 52 -2.22 8.63 5.52
N ASN A 53 -1.27 7.96 4.88
CA ASN A 53 -1.24 6.51 4.76
C ASN A 53 0.16 5.97 5.00
N THR A 54 0.24 4.82 5.67
CA THR A 54 1.47 4.01 5.74
C THR A 54 1.73 3.22 4.45
N ARG A 55 0.82 3.30 3.47
CA ARG A 55 0.88 2.60 2.20
C ARG A 55 0.65 3.57 1.04
N TYR A 56 1.48 3.48 0.02
CA TYR A 56 1.45 4.33 -1.17
C TYR A 56 1.82 3.51 -2.41
N LEU A 57 1.45 4.03 -3.59
CA LEU A 57 1.79 3.45 -4.88
C LEU A 57 3.03 4.14 -5.43
N ILE A 58 4.11 3.41 -5.73
CA ILE A 58 5.26 3.99 -6.44
C ILE A 58 5.03 3.84 -7.95
N THR A 59 5.22 4.94 -8.69
CA THR A 59 5.16 5.00 -10.15
C THR A 59 6.43 5.65 -10.70
N ASP A 60 6.63 5.63 -12.02
CA ASP A 60 7.75 6.34 -12.68
C ASP A 60 7.74 7.85 -12.39
N SER A 61 6.57 8.41 -12.05
CA SER A 61 6.37 9.82 -11.69
C SER A 61 6.48 10.11 -10.18
N GLY A 62 6.84 9.11 -9.36
CA GLY A 62 6.91 9.21 -7.90
C GLY A 62 5.79 8.50 -7.17
N ALA A 63 5.67 8.77 -5.86
CA ALA A 63 4.69 8.15 -4.97
C ALA A 63 3.28 8.75 -5.14
N ARG A 64 2.25 7.91 -4.99
CA ARG A 64 0.83 8.28 -5.11
C ARG A 64 0.00 7.73 -3.97
N CYS A 65 -1.01 8.50 -3.58
CA CYS A 65 -1.98 8.14 -2.57
C CYS A 65 -2.90 7.03 -3.08
N LEU A 66 -3.03 5.94 -2.32
CA LEU A 66 -3.93 4.83 -2.67
C LEU A 66 -5.42 5.21 -2.59
N GLN A 67 -5.77 6.23 -1.81
CA GLN A 67 -7.16 6.63 -1.60
C GLN A 67 -7.69 7.55 -2.69
N CYS A 68 -6.85 8.45 -3.22
CA CYS A 68 -7.28 9.46 -4.19
C CYS A 68 -6.44 9.55 -5.47
N GLY A 69 -5.34 8.80 -5.59
CA GLY A 69 -4.47 8.80 -6.77
C GLY A 69 -3.61 10.06 -6.96
N GLU A 70 -3.74 11.04 -6.07
CA GLU A 70 -2.91 12.25 -6.06
C GLU A 70 -1.44 11.93 -5.75
N PRO A 71 -0.49 12.76 -6.20
CA PRO A 71 0.89 12.71 -5.73
C PRO A 71 0.95 12.67 -4.20
N SER A 72 1.75 11.75 -3.67
CA SER A 72 2.04 11.66 -2.24
C SER A 72 3.51 11.94 -1.97
N HIS A 73 3.76 12.54 -0.81
CA HIS A 73 5.08 12.91 -0.33
C HIS A 73 5.28 12.33 1.06
N ILE A 74 6.54 12.23 1.49
CA ILE A 74 6.86 11.77 2.84
C ILE A 74 6.26 12.76 3.84
N PHE A 75 5.50 12.23 4.78
CA PHE A 75 4.93 13.01 5.87
C PHE A 75 6.07 13.51 6.76
N PRO A 76 6.18 14.82 7.02
CA PRO A 76 7.29 15.36 7.78
C PRO A 76 7.30 14.82 9.22
N ASN A 77 8.39 14.15 9.60
CA ASN A 77 8.56 13.49 10.92
C ASN A 77 8.48 14.46 12.12
N ASN A 78 8.62 15.78 11.90
CA ASN A 78 8.59 16.81 12.93
C ASN A 78 7.24 17.52 13.06
N THR A 79 6.18 17.00 12.42
CA THR A 79 4.90 17.68 12.33
C THR A 79 3.79 16.74 12.79
N SER A 80 2.90 17.21 13.66
CA SER A 80 1.72 16.43 14.04
C SER A 80 0.73 16.39 12.88
N GLU A 81 -0.12 15.35 12.82
CA GLU A 81 -1.21 15.28 11.81
C GLU A 81 -2.09 16.53 11.84
N SER A 82 -2.34 17.10 13.02
CA SER A 82 -3.09 18.35 13.19
C SER A 82 -2.41 19.57 12.58
N ASP A 83 -1.08 19.68 12.72
CA ASP A 83 -0.32 20.80 12.17
C ASP A 83 -0.24 20.70 10.64
N PHE A 84 -0.09 19.48 10.11
CA PHE A 84 -0.12 19.25 8.67
C PHE A 84 -1.46 19.63 8.04
N LYS A 85 -2.59 19.28 8.69
CA LYS A 85 -3.92 19.70 8.22
C LYS A 85 -4.11 21.21 8.23
N LYS A 86 -3.53 21.92 9.21
CA LYS A 86 -3.53 23.39 9.23
C LYS A 86 -2.74 23.97 8.06
N MET A 87 -1.54 23.44 7.79
CA MET A 87 -0.72 23.88 6.65
C MET A 87 -1.45 23.69 5.30
N LEU A 88 -2.20 22.60 5.14
CA LEU A 88 -3.01 22.38 3.93
C LEU A 88 -4.20 23.34 3.79
N SER A 89 -4.76 23.84 4.88
CA SER A 89 -5.86 24.81 4.84
C SER A 89 -5.42 26.24 4.50
N GLU A 90 -4.10 26.50 4.53
CA GLU A 90 -3.50 27.80 4.26
C GLU A 90 -2.90 27.91 2.84
N LEU A 91 -2.96 26.82 2.05
CA LEU A 91 -2.52 26.73 0.65
C LEU A 91 -3.71 26.84 -0.32
#